data_AF-A0A258BQU1-F1
#
_entry.id   AF-A0A258BQU1-F1
#
_cell.length_a   1.000
_cell.length_b   1.000
_cell.length_c   1.000
_cell.angle_alpha   90.00
_cell.angle_beta   90.00
_cell.angle_gamma   90.00
#
_symmetry.space_group_name_H-M   'P 1'
#
loop_
_entity.id
_entity.type
_entity.pdbx_description
1 polymer ?
#
loop_
_entity_poly.entity_id
_entity_poly.type
_entity_poly.pdbx_seq_one_letter_code
_entity_poly.pdbx_strand_id
1 'polypeptide(L)'
;LSAEIGLPHAPSKAGEYVAGTVRQRVTLASGRFAMIDSGLSFQLVPWSPSLDRQIGKHISGVMRGNGGVDWSFGRGRGLGL
;
A
#
# COMPACT_ATOMS: atom_id res chain seq x y z
N LEU A 1 0.08 -7.55 19.23
CA LEU A 1 -0.96 -6.78 18.52
C LEU A 1 -1.06 -7.29 17.08
N SER A 2 -1.37 -8.58 16.93
CA SER A 2 -1.36 -9.29 15.64
C SER A 2 -2.65 -10.11 15.61
N ALA A 3 -3.81 -9.48 15.39
CA ALA A 3 -5.07 -10.19 15.61
C ALA A 3 -6.30 -9.71 14.84
N GLU A 4 -6.22 -8.80 13.85
CA GLU A 4 -7.46 -8.28 13.22
C GLU A 4 -7.54 -8.39 11.69
N ILE A 5 -6.63 -9.13 11.07
CA ILE A 5 -6.80 -9.48 9.65
C ILE A 5 -6.37 -10.93 9.53
N GLY A 6 -7.35 -11.83 9.40
CA GLY A 6 -7.17 -13.29 9.31
C GLY A 6 -6.49 -13.79 8.04
N LEU A 7 -5.53 -13.04 7.50
CA LEU A 7 -4.53 -13.51 6.55
C LEU A 7 -3.17 -13.46 7.26
N PRO A 8 -2.25 -14.38 6.95
CA PRO A 8 -0.93 -14.38 7.57
C PRO A 8 -0.31 -13.00 7.43
N HIS A 9 -0.24 -12.28 8.56
CA HIS A 9 0.46 -11.02 8.68
C HIS A 9 1.93 -11.35 8.46
N ALA A 10 2.37 -11.34 7.20
CA ALA A 10 3.77 -11.11 6.89
C ALA A 10 3.98 -9.63 7.25
N PRO A 11 4.64 -9.30 8.39
CA PRO A 11 5.05 -7.93 8.60
C PRO A 11 5.92 -7.57 7.40
N SER A 12 5.43 -6.69 6.52
CA SER A 12 6.25 -6.24 5.42
C SER A 12 7.49 -5.60 6.04
N LYS A 13 8.64 -6.26 5.87
CA LYS A 13 9.87 -5.86 6.55
C LYS A 13 10.22 -4.44 6.10
N ALA A 14 10.92 -3.68 6.93
CA ALA A 14 11.49 -2.41 6.50
C ALA A 14 12.31 -2.66 5.21
N GLY A 15 11.96 -1.97 4.12
CA GLY A 15 12.53 -2.20 2.79
C GLY A 15 11.70 -3.07 1.84
N GLU A 16 10.54 -3.59 2.26
CA GLU A 16 9.67 -4.36 1.39
C GLU A 16 8.92 -3.47 0.40
N TYR A 17 8.98 -3.86 -0.88
CA TYR A 17 8.43 -3.11 -1.99
C TYR A 17 6.96 -3.50 -2.19
N VAL A 18 6.08 -2.50 -2.22
CA VAL A 18 4.65 -2.64 -2.45
C VAL A 18 4.33 -1.97 -3.78
N ALA A 19 3.75 -2.69 -4.73
CA ALA A 19 3.33 -2.13 -6.01
C ALA A 19 1.97 -2.67 -6.44
N GLY A 20 1.12 -1.79 -6.94
CA GLY A 20 -0.20 -2.15 -7.43
C GLY A 20 -1.14 -0.95 -7.54
N THR A 21 -2.37 -1.23 -7.91
CA THR A 21 -3.41 -0.22 -8.09
C THR A 21 -4.15 0.02 -6.79
N VAL A 22 -4.23 1.27 -6.34
CA VAL A 22 -5.06 1.60 -5.17
C VAL A 22 -6.52 1.45 -5.56
N ARG A 23 -7.20 0.42 -5.07
CA ARG A 23 -8.61 0.18 -5.42
C ARG A 23 -9.53 1.07 -4.62
N GLN A 24 -9.38 1.05 -3.30
CA GLN A 24 -10.27 1.76 -2.39
C GLN A 24 -9.66 1.87 -0.99
N ARG A 25 -10.25 2.77 -0.19
CA ARG A 25 -10.03 2.86 1.25
C ARG A 25 -10.98 1.91 1.97
N VAL A 26 -10.42 1.03 2.80
CA VAL A 26 -11.16 0.11 3.65
C VAL A 26 -11.00 0.57 5.10
N THR A 27 -12.10 0.62 5.84
CA THR A 27 -12.08 0.88 7.28
C THR A 27 -12.27 -0.44 8.01
N LEU A 28 -11.28 -0.82 8.80
CA LEU A 28 -11.28 -2.00 9.65
C LEU A 28 -11.34 -1.54 11.11
N ALA A 29 -11.64 -2.46 12.03
CA ALA A 29 -11.70 -2.15 13.46
C ALA A 29 -10.36 -1.58 14.01
N SER A 30 -9.23 -1.98 13.41
CA SER A 30 -7.89 -1.48 13.74
C SER A 30 -7.53 -0.13 13.10
N GLY A 31 -8.35 0.40 12.18
CA GLY A 31 -8.11 1.68 11.53
C GLY A 31 -8.41 1.71 10.04
N ARG A 32 -7.80 2.66 9.33
CA ARG A 32 -8.00 2.88 7.90
C ARG A 32 -6.85 2.28 7.10
N PHE A 33 -7.20 1.53 6.06
CA PHE A 33 -6.24 0.86 5.18
C PHE A 33 -6.57 1.15 3.71
N ALA A 34 -5.56 1.16 2.86
CA ALA A 34 -5.74 1.13 1.42
C ALA A 34 -5.62 -0.30 0.93
N MET A 35 -6.51 -0.70 0.03
CA MET A 35 -6.38 -1.95 -0.70
C MET A 35 -5.58 -1.70 -1.98
N ILE A 36 -4.40 -2.28 -2.05
CA ILE A 36 -3.52 -2.26 -3.21
C ILE A 36 -3.70 -3.59 -3.96
N ASP A 37 -4.12 -3.50 -5.21
CA ASP A 37 -4.32 -4.65 -6.09
C ASP A 37 -3.11 -4.81 -7.01
N SER A 38 -2.33 -5.87 -6.81
CA SER A 38 -1.16 -6.20 -7.63
C SER A 38 -1.52 -7.00 -8.88
N GLY A 39 -2.81 -7.24 -9.14
CA GLY A 39 -3.34 -8.01 -10.28
C GLY A 39 -3.47 -9.51 -10.03
N LEU A 40 -2.64 -10.07 -9.15
CA LEU A 40 -2.68 -11.49 -8.73
C LEU A 40 -3.06 -11.67 -7.26
N SER A 41 -2.82 -10.64 -6.44
CA SER A 41 -3.12 -10.59 -5.02
C SER A 41 -3.48 -9.16 -4.63
N PHE A 42 -4.03 -9.01 -3.42
CA PHE A 42 -4.24 -7.71 -2.81
C PHE A 42 -3.42 -7.59 -1.54
N GLN A 43 -2.95 -6.39 -1.27
CA GLN A 43 -2.24 -6.04 -0.04
C GLN A 43 -2.95 -4.87 0.65
N LEU A 44 -3.10 -5.00 1.96
CA LEU A 44 -3.64 -3.93 2.80
C LEU A 44 -2.48 -3.17 3.43
N VAL A 45 -2.45 -1.88 3.18
CA VAL A 45 -1.43 -0.97 3.71
C VAL A 45 -2.11 0.11 4.54
N PRO A 46 -1.47 0.65 5.59
CA PRO A 46 -2.03 1.76 6.35
C PRO A 46 -2.40 2.92 5.42
N TRP A 47 -3.61 3.44 5.60
CA TRP A 47 -4.10 4.55 4.77
C TRP A 47 -3.28 5.81 5.03
N SER A 48 -2.79 6.45 3.97
CA SER A 48 -2.17 7.78 4.04
C SER A 48 -2.96 8.80 3.22
N PRO A 49 -3.02 10.09 3.65
CA PRO A 49 -3.73 11.13 2.90
C PRO A 49 -3.29 11.27 1.44
N SER A 50 -2.04 10.91 1.13
CA SER A 50 -1.50 10.95 -0.23
C SER A 50 -2.17 9.94 -1.18
N LEU A 51 -2.72 8.83 -0.66
CA LEU A 51 -3.42 7.80 -1.44
C LEU A 51 -4.81 8.25 -1.92
N ASP A 52 -5.41 9.24 -1.26
CA ASP A 52 -6.74 9.76 -1.61
C ASP A 52 -6.78 10.24 -3.07
N ARG A 53 -5.68 10.88 -3.52
CA ARG A 53 -5.51 11.36 -4.90
C ARG A 53 -5.07 10.29 -5.91
N GLN A 54 -4.88 9.06 -5.44
CA GLN A 54 -4.27 7.95 -6.18
C GLN A 54 -5.18 6.72 -6.23
N ILE A 55 -6.41 6.83 -5.71
CA ILE A 55 -7.46 5.84 -5.97
C ILE A 55 -7.63 5.65 -7.47
N GLY A 56 -7.66 4.39 -7.91
CA GLY A 56 -7.71 3.96 -9.30
C GLY A 56 -6.38 4.04 -10.05
N LYS A 57 -5.28 4.46 -9.41
CA LYS A 57 -3.97 4.59 -10.04
C LYS A 57 -3.01 3.50 -9.58
N HIS A 58 -2.15 3.08 -10.50
CA HIS A 58 -1.03 2.21 -10.19
C HIS A 58 0.05 3.02 -9.46
N ILE A 59 0.46 2.54 -8.29
CA ILE A 59 1.45 3.17 -7.45
C ILE A 59 2.46 2.13 -7.00
N SER A 60 3.65 2.58 -6.63
CA SER A 60 4.61 1.76 -5.92
C SER A 60 5.04 2.45 -4.63
N GLY A 61 5.65 1.72 -3.71
CA GLY A 61 6.13 2.27 -2.47
C GLY A 61 6.96 1.29 -1.67
N VAL A 62 7.64 1.78 -0.65
CA VAL A 62 8.50 0.98 0.22
C VAL A 62 8.06 1.15 1.66
N MET A 63 7.86 0.04 2.38
CA MET A 63 7.59 0.09 3.81
C MET A 63 8.80 0.67 4.56
N ARG A 64 8.60 1.80 5.25
CA ARG A 64 9.58 2.35 6.17
C ARG A 64 9.47 1.66 7.53
N GLY A 65 10.61 1.49 8.18
CA GLY A 65 10.69 0.88 9.51
C GLY A 65 9.94 1.62 10.63
N ASN A 66 9.38 2.80 10.35
CA ASN A 66 8.54 3.57 11.27
C ASN A 66 7.03 3.28 11.12
N GLY A 67 6.65 2.27 10.33
CA GLY A 67 5.24 1.89 10.11
C GLY A 67 4.50 2.71 9.06
N GLY A 68 5.20 3.61 8.36
CA GLY A 68 4.68 4.31 7.19
C GLY A 68 5.15 3.67 5.88
N VAL A 69 4.44 3.94 4.79
CA VAL A 69 4.89 3.60 3.42
C VAL A 69 5.39 4.86 2.73
N ASP A 70 6.60 4.80 2.18
CA ASP A 70 7.10 5.83 1.27
C ASP A 70 6.55 5.51 -0.12
N TRP A 71 5.61 6.32 -0.60
CA TRP A 71 4.91 6.07 -1.86
C TRP A 71 5.57 6.80 -3.03
N SER A 72 5.91 6.05 -4.07
CA SER A 72 6.18 6.53 -5.41
C SER A 72 4.93 6.45 -6.27
N PHE A 73 4.21 7.58 -6.35
CA PHE A 73 3.10 7.76 -7.26
C PHE A 73 3.67 8.03 -8.65
N GLY A 74 3.90 6.97 -9.42
CA GLY A 74 4.49 7.05 -10.75
C GLY A 74 3.86 8.18 -11.57
N ARG A 75 4.65 9.23 -11.86
CA ARG A 75 4.32 10.14 -12.95
C ARG A 75 4.46 9.30 -14.22
N GLY A 76 3.42 9.26 -15.04
CA GLY A 76 3.48 8.54 -16.32
C GLY A 76 4.76 8.86 -17.08
N ARG A 77 5.43 7.81 -17.56
CA ARG A 77 6.55 7.83 -18.51
C ARG A 77 7.79 8.61 -18.06
N GLY A 78 8.81 7.84 -17.70
CA GLY A 78 10.18 8.29 -17.60
C GLY A 78 11.10 7.12 -17.26
N LEU A 79 11.18 6.12 -18.15
CA LEU A 79 12.43 5.38 -18.32
C LEU A 79 13.46 6.44 -18.75
N GLY A 80 14.15 7.02 -17.76
CA GLY A 80 15.26 7.93 -17.98
C GLY A 80 16.55 7.14 -17.83
N LEU A 81 17.00 6.62 -18.98
CA LEU A 81 18.36 6.20 -19.37
C LEU A 81 19.20 5.38 -18.37
#